data_AF-A0A6G1SZW5-F1
#
_entry.id   AF-A0A6G1SZW5-F1
#
_cell.length_a   1.000
_cell.length_b   1.000
_cell.length_c   1.000
_cell.angle_alpha   90.00
_cell.angle_beta   90.00
_cell.angle_gamma   90.00
#
_symmetry.space_group_name_H-M   'P 1'
#
loop_
_entity.id
_entity.type
_entity.pdbx_description
1 polymer ?
#
loop_
_entity_poly.entity_id
_entity_poly.type
_entity_poly.pdbx_seq_one_letter_code
_entity_poly.pdbx_strand_id
1 'polypeptide(L)'
;MDGPDRARIITSIIEWFEERRHHIVYAALDKASYHDKWSRQDIPDELGTIWRFLGFHMMLAMQRRFMREEKHKGNTVYIFDNEEREQMRFADLVQRPPEWSDAYYERPRNADPLDQVIDTPYFADSTQVALVQMADTAAYLLRRYAEVELGLDAPRYDGELERLREWATMLSARSIGRAHIYPRAKRTDAHDLFFNLAPEPIRDLP
;
A
#
# COMPACT_ATOMS: atom_id res chain seq x y z
N MET A 1 7.54 -24.27 17.97
CA MET A 1 8.49 -23.24 17.51
C MET A 1 8.42 -22.08 18.48
N ASP A 2 9.56 -21.67 19.03
CA ASP A 2 9.64 -20.58 20.00
C ASP A 2 9.73 -19.20 19.31
N GLY A 3 9.87 -18.12 20.09
CA GLY A 3 9.98 -16.74 19.57
C GLY A 3 11.22 -16.49 18.70
N PRO A 4 12.43 -16.84 19.17
CA PRO A 4 13.67 -16.67 18.41
C PRO A 4 13.71 -17.40 17.07
N ASP A 5 13.23 -18.65 17.01
CA ASP A 5 13.18 -19.39 15.75
C ASP A 5 12.23 -18.74 14.74
N ARG A 6 11.07 -18.23 15.19
CA ARG A 6 10.16 -17.47 14.34
C ARG A 6 10.80 -16.21 13.79
N ALA A 7 11.48 -15.44 14.64
CA ALA A 7 12.14 -14.22 14.22
C ALA A 7 13.21 -14.51 13.16
N ARG A 8 14.01 -15.56 13.34
CA ARG A 8 15.02 -15.99 12.36
C ARG A 8 14.41 -16.35 11.01
N ILE A 9 13.30 -17.10 11.00
CA ILE A 9 12.60 -17.47 9.75
C ILE A 9 12.07 -16.22 9.04
N ILE A 10 11.44 -15.29 9.78
CA ILE A 10 10.92 -14.04 9.20
C ILE A 10 12.05 -13.23 8.59
N THR A 11 13.17 -13.08 9.29
CA THR A 11 14.34 -12.38 8.74
C THR A 11 14.83 -13.03 7.45
N SER A 12 14.97 -14.36 7.41
CA SER A 12 15.39 -15.06 6.19
C SER A 12 14.40 -14.89 5.02
N ILE A 13 13.10 -14.77 5.29
CA ILE A 13 12.09 -14.48 4.27
C ILE A 13 12.27 -13.08 3.69
N ILE A 14 12.55 -12.07 4.54
CA ILE A 14 12.78 -10.69 4.09
C ILE A 14 14.09 -10.60 3.31
N GLU A 15 15.17 -11.23 3.78
CA GLU A 15 16.46 -11.29 3.07
C GLU A 15 16.29 -11.95 1.68
N TRP A 16 15.56 -13.06 1.60
CA TRP A 16 15.24 -13.73 0.34
C TRP A 16 14.49 -12.81 -0.64
N PHE A 17 13.59 -11.97 -0.13
CA PHE A 17 12.86 -10.97 -0.92
C PHE A 17 13.79 -9.86 -1.43
N GLU A 18 14.69 -9.37 -0.57
CA GLU A 18 15.71 -8.37 -0.92
C GLU A 18 16.66 -8.85 -2.02
N GLU A 19 17.17 -10.08 -1.89
CA GLU A 19 18.08 -10.70 -2.86
C GLU A 19 17.50 -10.78 -4.27
N ARG A 20 16.18 -10.99 -4.37
CA ARG A 20 15.44 -11.05 -5.64
C ARG A 20 15.11 -9.69 -6.23
N ARG A 21 15.48 -8.61 -5.54
CA ARG A 21 15.23 -7.21 -5.94
C ARG A 21 13.75 -6.92 -6.19
N HIS A 22 12.87 -7.66 -5.52
CA HIS A 22 11.47 -7.29 -5.48
C HIS A 22 11.32 -5.93 -4.78
N HIS A 23 10.26 -5.22 -5.15
CA HIS A 23 9.89 -3.97 -4.52
C HIS A 23 8.50 -4.11 -3.90
N ILE A 24 8.25 -3.35 -2.84
CA ILE A 24 6.92 -3.27 -2.25
C ILE A 24 6.29 -1.90 -2.48
N VAL A 25 4.98 -1.91 -2.59
CA VAL A 25 4.12 -0.74 -2.36
C VAL A 25 3.18 -1.13 -1.24
N TYR A 26 2.92 -0.22 -0.32
CA TYR A 26 2.05 -0.47 0.82
C TYR A 26 1.15 0.72 1.05
N ALA A 27 -0.02 0.45 1.63
CA ALA A 27 -0.95 1.45 2.11
C ALA A 27 -1.46 0.99 3.49
N ALA A 28 -1.64 1.95 4.39
CA ALA A 28 -2.23 1.72 5.70
C ALA A 28 -3.18 2.87 6.04
N LEU A 29 -4.17 2.57 6.89
CA LEU A 29 -5.05 3.57 7.48
C LEU A 29 -5.38 3.23 8.93
N ASP A 30 -5.69 4.26 9.72
CA ASP A 30 -6.38 4.12 10.99
C ASP A 30 -7.89 3.92 10.75
N LYS A 31 -8.41 2.77 11.19
CA LYS A 31 -9.81 2.38 10.91
C LYS A 31 -10.82 3.31 11.58
N ALA A 32 -10.53 3.77 12.81
CA ALA A 32 -11.43 4.65 13.54
C ALA A 32 -11.56 6.00 12.83
N SER A 33 -10.43 6.59 12.44
CA SER A 33 -10.36 7.84 11.68
C SER A 33 -11.02 7.73 10.31
N TYR A 34 -10.83 6.60 9.61
CA TYR A 34 -11.51 6.34 8.34
C TYR A 34 -13.03 6.29 8.52
N HIS A 35 -13.53 5.54 9.49
CA HIS A 35 -14.97 5.42 9.72
C HIS A 35 -15.60 6.75 10.15
N ASP A 36 -14.91 7.53 10.99
CA ASP A 36 -15.34 8.87 11.35
C ASP A 36 -15.44 9.79 10.12
N LYS A 37 -14.38 9.86 9.29
CA LYS A 37 -14.39 10.66 8.05
C LYS A 37 -15.44 10.18 7.05
N TRP A 38 -15.62 8.87 6.90
CA TRP A 38 -16.64 8.30 6.03
C TRP A 38 -18.04 8.68 6.48
N SER A 39 -18.32 8.64 7.79
CA SER A 39 -19.63 9.05 8.34
C SER A 39 -19.95 10.53 8.11
N ARG A 40 -18.91 11.36 7.97
CA ARG A 40 -19.00 12.80 7.69
C ARG A 40 -18.98 13.15 6.21
N GLN A 41 -18.93 12.13 5.33
CA GLN A 41 -18.82 12.29 3.87
C GLN A 41 -17.54 13.04 3.42
N ASP A 42 -16.47 12.94 4.22
CA ASP A 42 -15.15 13.49 3.89
C ASP A 42 -14.33 12.56 2.97
N ILE A 43 -14.79 11.32 2.75
CA ILE A 43 -14.14 10.34 1.86
C ILE A 43 -15.01 10.19 0.60
N PRO A 44 -14.42 10.25 -0.61
CA PRO A 44 -15.16 10.04 -1.85
C PRO A 44 -15.87 8.67 -1.88
N ASP A 45 -17.08 8.63 -2.44
CA ASP A 45 -17.95 7.45 -2.44
C ASP A 45 -17.32 6.22 -3.12
N GLU A 46 -16.53 6.46 -4.17
CA GLU A 46 -15.77 5.43 -4.87
C GLU A 46 -14.69 4.75 -3.99
N LEU A 47 -14.30 5.39 -2.89
CA LEU A 47 -13.39 4.86 -1.87
C LEU A 47 -14.12 4.41 -0.59
N GLY A 48 -15.44 4.24 -0.63
CA GLY A 48 -16.30 3.93 0.52
C GLY A 48 -16.10 2.55 1.17
N THR A 49 -15.09 1.79 0.75
CA THR A 49 -14.60 0.62 1.48
C THR A 49 -13.11 0.78 1.78
N ILE A 50 -12.66 0.28 2.93
CA ILE A 50 -11.23 0.26 3.30
C ILE A 50 -10.40 -0.42 2.20
N TRP A 51 -10.94 -1.50 1.62
CA TRP A 51 -10.27 -2.23 0.55
C TRP A 51 -10.06 -1.34 -0.69
N ARG A 52 -11.10 -0.65 -1.19
CA ARG A 52 -10.96 0.27 -2.34
C ARG A 52 -10.05 1.44 -2.02
N PHE A 53 -10.15 1.99 -0.81
CA PHE A 53 -9.29 3.08 -0.36
C PHE A 53 -7.81 2.69 -0.42
N LEU A 54 -7.43 1.55 0.17
CA LEU A 54 -6.04 1.09 0.20
C LEU A 54 -5.56 0.61 -1.18
N GLY A 55 -6.40 -0.15 -1.90
CA GLY A 55 -6.09 -0.64 -3.25
C GLY A 55 -5.83 0.51 -4.23
N PHE A 56 -6.70 1.52 -4.22
CA PHE A 56 -6.55 2.68 -5.09
C PHE A 56 -5.34 3.53 -4.72
N HIS A 57 -5.05 3.70 -3.41
CA HIS A 57 -3.84 4.39 -2.97
C HIS A 57 -2.56 3.74 -3.53
N MET A 58 -2.47 2.41 -3.47
CA MET A 58 -1.33 1.67 -4.04
C MET A 58 -1.22 1.87 -5.56
N MET A 59 -2.33 1.85 -6.28
CA MET A 59 -2.34 2.11 -7.73
C MET A 59 -1.87 3.53 -8.07
N LEU A 60 -2.34 4.54 -7.33
CA LEU A 60 -1.92 5.92 -7.53
C LEU A 60 -0.43 6.12 -7.21
N ALA A 61 0.09 5.46 -6.17
CA ALA A 61 1.51 5.49 -5.83
C ALA A 61 2.39 4.87 -6.93
N MET A 62 1.95 3.76 -7.51
CA MET A 62 2.62 3.11 -8.64
C MET A 62 2.54 3.96 -9.91
N GLN A 63 1.36 4.49 -10.25
CA GLN A 63 1.19 5.43 -11.37
C GLN A 63 2.19 6.59 -11.22
N ARG A 64 2.20 7.24 -10.04
CA ARG A 64 3.11 8.36 -9.76
C ARG A 64 4.58 8.00 -9.90
N ARG A 65 4.98 6.81 -9.44
CA ARG A 65 6.36 6.34 -9.52
C ARG A 65 6.84 6.23 -10.96
N PHE A 66 6.03 5.63 -11.83
CA PHE A 66 6.44 5.23 -13.17
C PHE A 66 5.99 6.19 -14.28
N MET A 67 5.10 7.15 -13.99
CA MET A 67 4.60 8.14 -14.97
C MET A 67 5.70 8.95 -15.67
N ARG A 68 6.85 9.12 -15.00
CA ARG A 68 7.98 9.91 -15.52
C ARG A 68 8.99 9.08 -16.33
N GLU A 69 8.77 7.78 -16.45
CA GLU A 69 9.63 6.92 -17.25
C GLU A 69 9.32 7.05 -18.75
N GLU A 70 10.31 6.74 -19.58
CA GLU A 70 10.11 6.69 -21.03
C GLU A 70 9.18 5.53 -21.39
N LYS A 71 8.27 5.75 -22.35
CA LYS A 71 7.31 4.74 -22.83
C LYS A 71 6.51 4.09 -21.69
N HIS A 72 6.06 4.90 -20.75
CA HIS A 72 5.40 4.45 -19.53
C HIS A 72 4.02 3.80 -19.78
N LYS A 73 3.30 4.15 -20.85
CA LYS A 73 1.92 3.70 -21.07
C LYS A 73 1.80 2.17 -21.17
N GLY A 74 0.86 1.58 -20.42
CA GLY A 74 0.50 0.17 -20.50
C GLY A 74 1.61 -0.80 -20.09
N ASN A 75 2.32 -0.49 -19.01
CA ASN A 75 3.45 -1.30 -18.53
C ASN A 75 3.16 -2.07 -17.24
N THR A 76 2.01 -1.83 -16.59
CA THR A 76 1.70 -2.40 -15.27
C THR A 76 0.45 -3.28 -15.33
N VAL A 77 0.60 -4.54 -14.95
CA VAL A 77 -0.51 -5.46 -14.67
C VAL A 77 -0.72 -5.51 -13.16
N TYR A 78 -1.95 -5.31 -12.70
CA TYR A 78 -2.31 -5.53 -11.30
C TYR A 78 -2.98 -6.88 -11.14
N ILE A 79 -2.52 -7.64 -10.15
CA ILE A 79 -3.11 -8.91 -9.73
C ILE A 79 -3.42 -8.77 -8.24
N PHE A 80 -4.71 -8.83 -7.91
CA PHE A 80 -5.20 -8.79 -6.54
C PHE A 80 -5.62 -10.19 -6.08
N ASP A 81 -5.60 -10.43 -4.77
CA ASP A 81 -6.29 -11.59 -4.21
C ASP A 81 -7.79 -11.47 -4.46
N ASN A 82 -8.47 -12.60 -4.54
CA ASN A 82 -9.89 -12.66 -4.89
C ASN A 82 -10.76 -12.06 -3.79
N GLU A 83 -11.12 -10.79 -3.94
CA GLU A 83 -12.16 -10.11 -3.16
C GLU A 83 -13.41 -9.94 -4.03
N GLU A 84 -14.23 -10.99 -4.11
CA GLU A 84 -15.39 -11.07 -5.01
C GLU A 84 -16.35 -9.88 -4.87
N ARG A 85 -16.45 -9.30 -3.66
CA ARG A 85 -17.34 -8.16 -3.38
C ARG A 85 -16.86 -6.86 -4.00
N GLU A 86 -15.55 -6.71 -4.17
CA GLU A 86 -14.94 -5.45 -4.62
C GLU A 86 -14.52 -5.52 -6.10
N GLN A 87 -14.35 -6.72 -6.68
CA GLN A 87 -13.84 -6.91 -8.04
C GLN A 87 -14.50 -5.99 -9.08
N MET A 88 -15.83 -6.03 -9.22
CA MET A 88 -16.54 -5.22 -10.22
C MET A 88 -16.43 -3.72 -9.93
N ARG A 89 -16.54 -3.33 -8.67
CA ARG A 89 -16.51 -1.91 -8.25
C ARG A 89 -15.12 -1.31 -8.42
N PHE A 90 -14.09 -2.10 -8.17
CA PHE A 90 -12.71 -1.66 -8.31
C PHE A 90 -12.26 -1.64 -9.76
N ALA A 91 -12.66 -2.63 -10.56
CA ALA A 91 -12.46 -2.57 -12.01
C ALA A 91 -13.11 -1.30 -12.58
N ASP A 92 -14.32 -0.95 -12.12
CA ASP A 92 -14.99 0.27 -12.54
C ASP A 92 -14.24 1.55 -12.13
N LEU A 93 -13.75 1.61 -10.89
CA LEU A 93 -12.91 2.70 -10.40
C LEU A 93 -11.63 2.86 -11.23
N VAL A 94 -11.04 1.77 -11.71
CA VAL A 94 -9.82 1.82 -12.54
C VAL A 94 -10.12 2.23 -13.97
N GLN A 95 -11.24 1.77 -14.54
CA GLN A 95 -11.65 2.14 -15.90
C GLN A 95 -12.15 3.58 -15.99
N ARG A 96 -12.72 4.10 -14.90
CA ARG A 96 -13.29 5.45 -14.80
C ARG A 96 -12.77 6.13 -13.54
N PRO A 97 -11.45 6.39 -13.46
CA PRO A 97 -10.87 6.99 -12.28
C PRO A 97 -11.39 8.43 -12.11
N PRO A 98 -11.64 8.86 -10.86
CA PRO A 98 -12.17 10.18 -10.61
C PRO A 98 -11.11 11.26 -10.91
N GLU A 99 -11.53 12.40 -11.46
CA GLU A 99 -10.62 13.47 -11.90
C GLU A 99 -9.71 13.99 -10.78
N TRP A 100 -10.18 13.99 -9.53
CA TRP A 100 -9.37 14.43 -8.39
C TRP A 100 -8.10 13.58 -8.22
N SER A 101 -8.13 12.32 -8.65
CA SER A 101 -7.01 11.39 -8.50
C SER A 101 -5.82 11.76 -9.38
N ASP A 102 -6.04 12.51 -10.46
CA ASP A 102 -5.00 13.02 -11.36
C ASP A 102 -3.98 13.91 -10.64
N ALA A 103 -4.44 14.62 -9.61
CA ALA A 103 -3.60 15.49 -8.79
C ALA A 103 -2.63 14.69 -7.90
N TYR A 104 -2.84 13.39 -7.70
CA TYR A 104 -1.94 12.55 -6.93
C TYR A 104 -0.65 12.24 -7.71
N TYR A 105 -0.77 11.94 -9.00
CA TYR A 105 0.38 11.58 -9.85
C TYR A 105 0.78 12.68 -10.83
N GLU A 106 0.24 13.89 -10.65
CA GLU A 106 0.54 15.08 -11.45
C GLU A 106 0.31 14.82 -12.95
N ARG A 107 -0.88 14.30 -13.30
CA ARG A 107 -1.19 13.88 -14.68
C ARG A 107 -0.84 14.97 -15.71
N PRO A 108 -0.01 14.68 -16.72
CA PRO A 108 0.20 15.58 -17.86
C PRO A 108 -1.11 15.80 -18.64
N ARG A 109 -1.32 17.02 -19.14
CA ARG A 109 -2.57 17.38 -19.85
C ARG A 109 -2.95 16.46 -21.02
N ASN A 110 -1.96 15.84 -21.67
CA ASN A 110 -2.14 14.98 -22.85
C ASN A 110 -2.06 13.48 -22.51
N ALA A 111 -1.97 13.11 -21.24
CA ALA A 111 -1.94 11.72 -20.79
C ALA A 111 -3.36 11.26 -20.41
N ASP A 112 -3.64 9.98 -20.62
CA ASP A 112 -4.89 9.38 -20.18
C ASP A 112 -4.81 9.11 -18.67
N PRO A 113 -5.93 9.14 -17.93
CA PRO A 113 -5.91 8.76 -16.53
C PRO A 113 -5.42 7.32 -16.32
N LEU A 114 -4.58 7.11 -15.31
CA LEU A 114 -4.03 5.79 -14.96
C LEU A 114 -3.39 5.04 -16.15
N ASP A 115 -2.73 5.75 -17.07
CA ASP A 115 -2.20 5.16 -18.30
C ASP A 115 -1.04 4.15 -18.11
N GLN A 116 -0.52 3.93 -16.89
CA GLN A 116 0.38 2.80 -16.61
C GLN A 116 -0.32 1.45 -16.66
N VAL A 117 -1.62 1.44 -16.36
CA VAL A 117 -2.39 0.21 -16.17
C VAL A 117 -2.70 -0.42 -17.51
N ILE A 118 -2.44 -1.73 -17.62
CA ILE A 118 -2.88 -2.53 -18.75
C ILE A 118 -4.33 -2.95 -18.50
N ASP A 119 -5.26 -2.37 -19.26
CA ASP A 119 -6.67 -2.75 -19.34
C ASP A 119 -7.43 -2.69 -17.99
N THR A 120 -7.43 -3.77 -17.21
CA THR A 120 -8.14 -3.89 -15.93
C THR A 120 -7.33 -4.71 -14.93
N PRO A 121 -7.53 -4.53 -13.62
CA PRO A 121 -6.96 -5.44 -12.62
C PRO A 121 -7.50 -6.86 -12.75
N TYR A 122 -6.63 -7.84 -12.54
CA TYR A 122 -6.95 -9.26 -12.46
C TYR A 122 -7.07 -9.70 -11.00
N PHE A 123 -7.88 -10.73 -10.76
CA PHE A 123 -8.12 -11.29 -9.43
C PHE A 123 -7.78 -12.78 -9.47
N ALA A 124 -6.95 -13.23 -8.53
CA ALA A 124 -6.43 -14.59 -8.49
C ALA A 124 -6.63 -15.22 -7.11
N ASP A 125 -6.76 -16.54 -7.06
CA ASP A 125 -6.83 -17.30 -5.82
C ASP A 125 -5.46 -17.31 -5.12
N SER A 126 -5.39 -16.72 -3.93
CA SER A 126 -4.17 -16.63 -3.10
C SER A 126 -3.55 -17.97 -2.74
N THR A 127 -4.30 -19.08 -2.76
CA THR A 127 -3.76 -20.41 -2.46
C THR A 127 -2.74 -20.91 -3.50
N GLN A 128 -2.75 -20.33 -4.71
CA GLN A 128 -1.90 -20.73 -5.82
C GLN A 128 -0.74 -19.75 -6.08
N VAL A 129 -0.64 -18.64 -5.33
CA VAL A 129 0.30 -17.55 -5.64
C VAL A 129 1.19 -17.23 -4.42
N ALA A 130 2.40 -17.80 -4.39
CA ALA A 130 3.38 -17.58 -3.32
C ALA A 130 3.73 -16.09 -3.08
N LEU A 131 3.64 -15.25 -4.11
CA LEU A 131 3.89 -13.81 -3.98
C LEU A 131 2.81 -13.09 -3.15
N VAL A 132 1.57 -13.58 -3.17
CA VAL A 132 0.49 -13.02 -2.32
C VAL A 132 0.80 -13.28 -0.85
N GLN A 133 1.29 -14.48 -0.51
CA GLN A 133 1.72 -14.80 0.86
C GLN A 133 2.87 -13.91 1.34
N MET A 134 3.78 -13.53 0.43
CA MET A 134 4.84 -12.57 0.74
C MET A 134 4.28 -11.17 1.01
N ALA A 135 3.29 -10.73 0.23
CA ALA A 135 2.59 -9.46 0.46
C ALA A 135 1.85 -9.47 1.81
N ASP A 136 1.17 -10.56 2.15
CA ASP A 136 0.49 -10.73 3.44
C ASP A 136 1.48 -10.69 4.61
N THR A 137 2.65 -11.30 4.44
CA THR A 137 3.72 -11.25 5.45
C THR A 137 4.18 -9.81 5.67
N ALA A 138 4.46 -9.06 4.59
CA ALA A 138 4.84 -7.66 4.68
C ALA A 138 3.73 -6.81 5.33
N ALA A 139 2.48 -6.99 4.91
CA ALA A 139 1.34 -6.28 5.47
C ALA A 139 1.15 -6.57 6.97
N TYR A 140 1.29 -7.83 7.38
CA TYR A 140 1.26 -8.23 8.79
C TYR A 140 2.35 -7.55 9.60
N LEU A 141 3.60 -7.58 9.13
CA LEU A 141 4.75 -7.01 9.85
C LEU A 141 4.62 -5.50 9.99
N LEU A 142 4.24 -4.80 8.91
CA LEU A 142 4.02 -3.35 8.92
C LEU A 142 2.87 -2.99 9.87
N ARG A 143 1.74 -3.69 9.80
CA ARG A 143 0.62 -3.47 10.73
C ARG A 143 1.05 -3.69 12.17
N ARG A 144 1.70 -4.83 12.47
CA ARG A 144 2.13 -5.18 13.82
C ARG A 144 3.13 -4.16 14.37
N TYR A 145 4.06 -3.70 13.54
CA TYR A 145 4.96 -2.59 13.88
C TYR A 145 4.17 -1.34 14.29
N ALA A 146 3.23 -0.89 13.48
CA ALA A 146 2.44 0.31 13.79
C ALA A 146 1.59 0.15 15.06
N GLU A 147 0.95 -1.01 15.25
CA GLU A 147 0.13 -1.29 16.43
C GLU A 147 0.94 -1.24 17.73
N VAL A 148 2.13 -1.83 17.75
CA VAL A 148 3.00 -1.86 18.94
C VAL A 148 3.66 -0.49 19.17
N GLU A 149 4.15 0.18 18.11
CA GLU A 149 4.77 1.51 18.22
C GLU A 149 3.79 2.56 18.75
N LEU A 150 2.52 2.49 18.35
CA LEU A 150 1.47 3.40 18.83
C LEU A 150 0.87 3.00 20.19
N GLY A 151 1.33 1.90 20.79
CA GLY A 151 0.79 1.37 22.04
C GLY A 151 -0.66 0.87 21.94
N LEU A 152 -1.13 0.55 20.73
CA LEU A 152 -2.45 -0.04 20.49
C LEU A 152 -2.49 -1.53 20.86
N ASP A 153 -1.33 -2.19 20.84
CA ASP A 153 -1.15 -3.53 21.36
C ASP A 153 0.19 -3.66 22.09
N ALA A 154 0.25 -4.55 23.07
CA ALA A 154 1.46 -4.78 23.85
C ALA A 154 2.46 -5.66 23.08
N PRO A 155 3.77 -5.47 23.29
CA PRO A 155 4.78 -6.43 22.87
C PRO A 155 4.47 -7.83 23.43
N ARG A 156 4.65 -8.86 22.60
CA ARG A 156 4.47 -10.27 22.96
C ARG A 156 5.70 -10.86 23.64
N TYR A 157 6.85 -10.23 23.46
CA TYR A 157 8.12 -10.64 24.05
C TYR A 157 9.06 -9.43 24.13
N ASP A 158 10.04 -9.52 25.02
CA ASP A 158 11.06 -8.48 25.21
C ASP A 158 11.83 -8.24 23.90
N GLY A 159 11.88 -6.99 23.45
CA GLY A 159 12.54 -6.62 22.21
C GLY A 159 11.72 -6.81 20.93
N GLU A 160 10.41 -7.14 21.01
CA GLU A 160 9.57 -7.29 19.81
C GLU A 160 9.52 -6.00 18.99
N LEU A 161 9.39 -4.83 19.63
CA LEU A 161 9.26 -3.55 18.93
C LEU A 161 10.51 -3.23 18.10
N GLU A 162 11.68 -3.40 18.68
CA GLU A 162 12.97 -3.22 18.01
C GLU A 162 13.06 -4.12 16.78
N ARG A 163 12.66 -5.39 16.93
CA ARG A 163 12.64 -6.35 15.82
C ARG A 163 11.64 -5.97 14.72
N LEU A 164 10.44 -5.56 15.09
CA LEU A 164 9.43 -5.09 14.16
C LEU A 164 9.91 -3.86 13.38
N ARG A 165 10.58 -2.92 14.07
CA ARG A 165 11.15 -1.72 13.46
C ARG A 165 12.28 -2.06 12.49
N GLU A 166 13.14 -3.02 12.81
CA GLU A 166 14.16 -3.55 11.89
C GLU A 166 13.50 -4.10 10.62
N TRP A 167 12.53 -4.99 10.74
CA TRP A 167 11.83 -5.58 9.60
C TRP A 167 11.08 -4.54 8.77
N ALA A 168 10.39 -3.58 9.41
CA ALA A 168 9.72 -2.49 8.71
C ALA A 168 10.71 -1.60 7.94
N THR A 169 11.91 -1.38 8.49
CA THR A 169 12.98 -0.63 7.82
C THR A 169 13.52 -1.38 6.60
N MET A 170 13.78 -2.69 6.73
CA MET A 170 14.22 -3.55 5.61
C MET A 170 13.19 -3.53 4.46
N LEU A 171 11.91 -3.74 4.81
CA LEU A 171 10.80 -3.67 3.86
C LEU A 171 10.71 -2.29 3.18
N SER A 172 10.79 -1.19 3.94
CA SER A 172 10.72 0.16 3.38
C SER A 172 11.90 0.51 2.47
N ALA A 173 13.10 -0.01 2.77
CA ALA A 173 14.27 0.15 1.90
C ALA A 173 14.09 -0.49 0.51
N ARG A 174 13.16 -1.45 0.39
CA ARG A 174 12.73 -2.05 -0.88
C ARG A 174 11.44 -1.45 -1.43
N SER A 175 10.90 -0.40 -0.83
CA SER A 175 9.70 0.25 -1.35
C SER A 175 9.99 1.01 -2.66
N ILE A 176 8.94 1.38 -3.39
CA ILE A 176 9.04 2.31 -4.53
C ILE A 176 9.51 3.73 -4.12
N GLY A 177 9.70 3.95 -2.82
CA GLY A 177 10.15 5.19 -2.21
C GLY A 177 8.99 5.96 -1.59
N ARG A 178 9.14 6.38 -0.33
CA ARG A 178 8.12 7.11 0.42
C ARG A 178 7.57 8.32 -0.32
N ALA A 179 8.40 9.04 -1.07
CA ALA A 179 7.96 10.23 -1.80
C ALA A 179 6.78 9.95 -2.77
N HIS A 180 6.62 8.71 -3.23
CA HIS A 180 5.53 8.30 -4.12
C HIS A 180 4.29 7.78 -3.37
N ILE A 181 4.49 7.20 -2.19
CA ILE A 181 3.44 6.61 -1.36
C ILE A 181 2.86 7.63 -0.35
N TYR A 182 3.73 8.30 0.41
CA TYR A 182 3.39 9.26 1.47
C TYR A 182 4.31 10.50 1.41
N PRO A 183 4.10 11.42 0.44
CA PRO A 183 4.93 12.62 0.31
C PRO A 183 4.87 13.53 1.54
N ARG A 184 6.04 13.91 2.08
CA ARG A 184 6.14 14.82 3.24
C ARG A 184 5.86 16.30 2.92
N ALA A 185 6.07 16.71 1.68
CA ALA A 185 5.92 18.10 1.25
C ALA A 185 5.25 18.16 -0.12
N LYS A 186 4.75 19.34 -0.49
CA LYS A 186 4.05 19.60 -1.76
C LYS A 186 2.88 18.62 -1.99
N ARG A 187 2.14 18.32 -0.92
CA ARG A 187 0.92 17.54 -1.01
C ARG A 187 -0.18 18.36 -1.69
N THR A 188 -0.97 17.65 -2.48
CA THR A 188 -2.27 18.11 -3.01
C THR A 188 -3.36 17.51 -2.13
N ASP A 189 -4.60 17.95 -2.29
CA ASP A 189 -5.74 17.39 -1.55
C ASP A 189 -5.84 15.87 -1.73
N ALA A 190 -5.54 15.36 -2.94
CA ALA A 190 -5.48 13.93 -3.21
C ALA A 190 -4.41 13.20 -2.38
N HIS A 191 -3.26 13.82 -2.13
CA HIS A 191 -2.24 13.27 -1.24
C HIS A 191 -2.66 13.32 0.22
N ASP A 192 -3.27 14.43 0.65
CA ASP A 192 -3.72 14.63 2.02
C ASP A 192 -4.82 13.65 2.42
N LEU A 193 -5.67 13.24 1.47
CA LEU A 193 -6.69 12.20 1.67
C LEU A 193 -6.08 10.91 2.24
N PHE A 194 -5.00 10.42 1.65
CA PHE A 194 -4.32 9.19 2.09
C PHE A 194 -3.35 9.44 3.24
N PHE A 195 -2.59 10.53 3.19
CA PHE A 195 -1.56 10.85 4.18
C PHE A 195 -2.13 11.05 5.59
N ASN A 196 -3.29 11.72 5.69
CA ASN A 196 -3.90 12.06 6.98
C ASN A 196 -4.56 10.87 7.67
N LEU A 197 -4.91 9.82 6.90
CA LEU A 197 -5.48 8.60 7.43
C LEU A 197 -4.43 7.53 7.75
N ALA A 198 -3.23 7.63 7.20
CA ALA A 198 -2.17 6.68 7.45
C ALA A 198 -1.57 6.85 8.87
N PRO A 199 -1.31 5.74 9.60
CA PRO A 199 -0.61 5.79 10.87
C PRO A 199 0.78 6.41 10.72
N GLU A 200 1.17 7.27 11.67
CA GLU A 200 2.48 7.95 11.67
C GLU A 200 3.65 6.97 11.47
N PRO A 201 3.75 5.83 12.19
CA PRO A 201 4.86 4.90 12.01
C PRO A 201 5.01 4.37 10.58
N ILE A 202 3.91 4.28 9.81
CA ILE A 202 3.93 3.80 8.43
C ILE A 202 4.27 4.90 7.45
N ARG A 203 3.59 6.06 7.55
CA ARG A 203 3.83 7.16 6.59
C ARG A 203 5.20 7.81 6.77
N ASP A 204 5.85 7.62 7.91
CA ASP A 204 7.18 8.13 8.21
C ASP A 204 8.31 7.10 8.10
N LEU A 205 8.02 5.89 7.63
CA LEU A 205 9.06 4.91 7.29
C LEU A 205 10.11 5.53 6.34
N PRO A 206 11.40 5.20 6.54
CA PRO A 206 12.50 5.75 5.76
C PRO A 206 12.46 5.34 4.28
#